data_AF-A0A7W1LDA5-F1
#
_entry.id   AF-A0A7W1LDA5-F1
#
_cell.length_a   1.000
_cell.length_b   1.000
_cell.length_c   1.000
_cell.angle_alpha   90.00
_cell.angle_beta   90.00
_cell.angle_gamma   90.00
#
_symmetry.space_group_name_H-M   'P 1'
#
loop_
_entity.id
_entity.type
_entity.pdbx_description
1 polymer ?
#
loop_
_entity_poly.entity_id
_entity_poly.type
_entity_poly.pdbx_seq_one_letter_code
_entity_poly.pdbx_strand_id
1 'polypeptide(L)' 'AEGRGIYGVRVTITNSNGETRYAFSDPFGYYRFADVPAGETYVFSVSHKRYTFNQSTQVRMIVQKTYDVNFVADN' A
#
# COMPACT_ATOMS: atom_id res chain seq x y z
N ALA A 1 14.50 12.21 -4.94
CA ALA A 1 14.18 11.69 -3.60
C ALA A 1 14.96 10.40 -3.37
N GLU A 2 15.90 10.40 -2.42
CA GLU A 2 16.94 9.36 -2.23
C GLU A 2 16.46 8.14 -1.39
N GLY A 3 15.28 7.59 -1.66
CA GLY A 3 14.78 6.43 -0.88
C GLY A 3 14.38 6.75 0.57
N ARG A 4 14.08 8.02 0.87
CA ARG A 4 13.57 8.44 2.18
C ARG A 4 12.14 7.94 2.40
N GLY A 5 11.91 7.32 3.55
CA GLY A 5 10.57 6.95 4.03
C GLY A 5 9.64 8.15 4.15
N ILE A 6 8.39 7.97 3.73
CA ILE A 6 7.34 8.98 3.86
C ILE A 6 6.39 8.57 4.97
N TYR A 7 6.33 9.38 6.04
CA TYR A 7 5.38 9.18 7.13
C TYR A 7 3.94 9.49 6.71
N GLY A 8 2.99 8.68 7.18
CA GLY A 8 1.57 9.00 7.10
C GLY A 8 0.95 8.82 5.71
N VAL A 9 1.60 8.11 4.79
CA VAL A 9 0.99 7.66 3.54
C VAL A 9 -0.12 6.69 3.89
N ARG A 10 -1.34 6.96 3.42
CA ARG A 10 -2.45 6.03 3.56
C ARG A 10 -2.37 5.00 2.45
N VAL A 11 -2.13 3.76 2.82
CA VAL A 11 -2.24 2.60 1.93
C VAL A 11 -3.60 1.96 2.16
N THR A 12 -4.33 1.65 1.11
CA THR A 12 -5.65 1.02 1.15
C THR A 12 -5.61 -0.25 0.31
N ILE A 13 -6.16 -1.35 0.83
CA ILE A 13 -6.39 -2.58 0.08
C ILE A 13 -7.89 -2.80 -0.09
N THR A 14 -8.29 -3.23 -1.28
CA THR A 14 -9.67 -3.56 -1.63
C THR A 14 -9.72 -4.96 -2.21
N ASN A 15 -10.55 -5.86 -1.67
CA ASN A 15 -10.75 -7.20 -2.24
C ASN A 15 -11.79 -7.19 -3.38
N SER A 16 -12.00 -8.34 -4.01
CA SER A 16 -12.97 -8.50 -5.10
C SER A 16 -14.42 -8.24 -4.69
N ASN A 17 -14.74 -8.36 -3.39
CA ASN A 17 -16.05 -8.10 -2.84
C ASN A 17 -16.27 -6.61 -2.51
N GLY A 18 -15.25 -5.76 -2.72
CA GLY A 18 -15.29 -4.34 -2.42
C GLY A 18 -15.01 -3.99 -0.96
N GLU A 19 -14.66 -4.96 -0.12
CA GLU A 19 -14.26 -4.70 1.27
C GLU A 19 -12.91 -4.01 1.29
N THR A 20 -12.79 -2.97 2.13
CA THR A 20 -11.57 -2.15 2.21
C THR A 20 -10.94 -2.19 3.58
N ARG A 21 -9.60 -2.18 3.62
CA ARG A 21 -8.80 -1.97 4.83
C ARG A 21 -7.73 -0.93 4.53
N TYR A 22 -7.29 -0.17 5.53
CA TYR A 22 -6.21 0.80 5.36
C TYR A 22 -5.17 0.73 6.48
N ALA A 23 -3.95 1.14 6.16
CA ALA A 23 -2.85 1.31 7.08
C ALA A 23 -2.10 2.60 6.75
N PHE A 24 -1.43 3.19 7.75
CA PHE A 24 -0.54 4.32 7.54
C PHE A 24 0.92 3.86 7.56
N SER A 25 1.73 4.49 6.72
CA SER A 25 3.18 4.30 6.77
C SER A 25 3.79 4.97 8.01
N ASP A 26 4.81 4.34 8.56
CA ASP A 26 5.62 4.84 9.66
C ASP A 26 6.66 5.89 9.20
N PRO A 27 7.47 6.48 10.10
CA PRO A 27 8.49 7.47 9.73
C PRO A 27 9.56 6.96 8.76
N PHE A 28 9.72 5.64 8.63
CA PHE A 28 10.64 4.99 7.70
C PHE A 28 9.95 4.56 6.39
N GLY A 29 8.64 4.82 6.26
CA GLY A 29 7.85 4.52 5.06
C GLY A 29 7.25 3.12 5.03
N TYR A 30 7.40 2.32 6.10
CA TYR A 30 6.87 0.96 6.15
C TYR A 30 5.41 0.94 6.59
N TYR A 31 4.64 0.01 6.04
CA TYR A 31 3.25 -0.23 6.41
C TYR A 31 2.99 -1.75 6.49
N ARG A 32 1.93 -2.14 7.18
CA ARG A 32 1.57 -3.56 7.33
C ARG A 32 0.07 -3.74 7.45
N PHE A 33 -0.43 -4.78 6.80
CA PHE A 33 -1.77 -5.33 7.03
C PHE A 33 -1.63 -6.68 7.73
N ALA A 34 -2.31 -6.85 8.85
CA ALA A 34 -2.41 -8.13 9.56
C ALA A 34 -3.65 -8.89 9.08
N ASP A 35 -3.61 -10.22 9.20
CA ASP A 35 -4.75 -11.12 8.98
C ASP A 35 -5.48 -10.87 7.64
N VAL A 36 -4.70 -10.67 6.57
CA VAL A 36 -5.21 -10.57 5.20
C VAL A 36 -5.46 -11.98 4.67
N PRO A 37 -6.69 -12.30 4.23
CA PRO A 37 -7.01 -13.57 3.59
C PRO A 37 -6.06 -13.88 2.42
N ALA A 38 -5.53 -15.10 2.42
CA ALA A 38 -4.75 -15.63 1.31
C ALA A 38 -5.67 -16.26 0.25
N GLY A 39 -5.18 -16.37 -0.99
CA GLY A 39 -5.93 -16.88 -2.14
C GLY A 39 -6.77 -15.82 -2.86
N GLU A 40 -6.68 -14.55 -2.45
CA GLU A 40 -7.48 -13.45 -3.00
C GLU A 40 -6.61 -12.40 -3.72
N THR A 41 -7.22 -11.72 -4.69
CA THR A 41 -6.63 -10.57 -5.37
C THR A 41 -7.08 -9.29 -4.70
N TYR A 42 -6.10 -8.45 -4.37
CA TYR A 42 -6.30 -7.14 -3.77
C TYR A 42 -5.82 -6.04 -4.70
N VAL A 43 -6.58 -4.95 -4.74
CA VAL A 43 -6.17 -3.67 -5.30
C VAL A 43 -5.58 -2.82 -4.18
N PHE A 44 -4.30 -2.52 -4.26
CA PHE A 44 -3.58 -1.62 -3.36
C PHE A 44 -3.62 -0.22 -3.95
N SER A 45 -3.98 0.78 -3.16
CA SER A 45 -3.91 2.19 -3.54
C SER A 45 -3.22 3.03 -2.46
N VAL A 46 -2.51 4.07 -2.88
CA VAL A 46 -1.82 5.01 -1.97
C VAL A 46 -2.30 6.44 -2.15
N SER A 47 -2.32 7.17 -1.04
CA SER A 47 -2.63 8.60 -1.04
C SER A 47 -1.90 9.32 0.09
N HIS A 48 -1.53 10.58 -0.16
CA HIS A 48 -0.95 11.46 0.84
C HIS A 48 -1.32 12.93 0.54
N LYS A 49 -1.38 13.78 1.55
CA LYS A 49 -1.81 15.19 1.39
C LYS A 49 -0.79 16.08 0.66
N ARG A 50 0.49 15.72 0.73
CA ARG A 50 1.63 16.53 0.22
C ARG A 50 2.47 15.85 -0.85
N TYR A 51 2.24 14.55 -1.09
CA TYR A 51 3.00 13.77 -2.06
C TYR A 51 2.02 13.18 -3.06
N THR A 52 2.37 13.25 -4.33
CA THR A 52 1.65 12.57 -5.41
C THR A 52 2.36 11.28 -5.77
N PHE A 53 1.65 10.38 -6.44
CA PHE A 53 2.17 9.09 -6.85
C PHE A 53 1.67 8.81 -8.28
N ASN A 54 2.55 8.86 -9.27
CA ASN A 54 2.20 8.53 -10.65
C ASN A 54 1.69 7.08 -10.78
N GLN A 55 2.25 6.17 -9.98
CA GLN A 55 1.77 4.78 -9.85
C GLN A 55 1.06 4.59 -8.50
N SER A 56 -0.10 5.22 -8.34
CA SER A 56 -0.86 5.19 -7.08
C SER A 56 -1.60 3.88 -6.81
N THR A 57 -1.67 2.96 -7.78
CA THR A 57 -2.42 1.70 -7.67
C THR A 57 -1.60 0.51 -8.15
N GLN A 58 -1.71 -0.62 -7.43
CA GLN A 58 -1.13 -1.91 -7.83
C GLN A 58 -2.11 -3.05 -7.53
N VAL A 59 -2.11 -4.09 -8.38
CA VAL A 59 -2.95 -5.28 -8.17
C VAL A 59 -2.04 -6.47 -7.85
N ARG A 60 -2.35 -7.20 -6.78
CA ARG A 60 -1.57 -8.36 -6.34
C ARG A 60 -2.48 -9.46 -5.79
N MET A 61 -2.16 -10.70 -6.13
CA MET A 61 -2.73 -11.87 -5.48
C MET A 61 -1.92 -12.19 -4.22
N ILE A 62 -2.58 -12.28 -3.07
CA ILE A 62 -1.94 -12.60 -1.81
C ILE A 62 -2.06 -14.10 -1.59
N VAL A 63 -0.96 -14.83 -1.73
CA VAL A 63 -0.92 -16.29 -1.49
C VAL A 63 -0.17 -16.65 -0.19
N GLN A 64 0.67 -15.73 0.28
CA GLN A 64 1.47 -15.87 1.49
C GLN A 64 1.87 -14.49 2.02
N LYS A 65 2.70 -14.45 3.06
CA LYS A 65 3.31 -13.22 3.54
C LYS A 65 4.11 -12.54 2.43
N THR A 66 3.73 -11.31 2.10
CA THR A 66 4.20 -10.56 0.93
C THR A 66 4.84 -9.24 1.42
N TYR A 67 5.95 -8.83 0.82
CA TYR A 67 6.73 -7.65 1.23
C TYR A 67 7.05 -6.70 0.06
N ASP A 68 6.70 -7.08 -1.16
CA ASP A 68 7.12 -6.49 -2.43
C ASP A 68 6.06 -5.56 -3.05
N VAL A 69 5.20 -4.98 -2.21
CA VAL A 69 4.25 -3.96 -2.64
C VAL A 69 4.78 -2.59 -2.24
N ASN A 70 5.52 -1.95 -3.15
CA ASN A 70 6.18 -0.67 -2.89
C ASN A 70 5.60 0.44 -3.75
N PHE A 71 5.47 1.63 -3.18
CA PHE A 71 5.01 2.82 -3.86
C PHE A 71 6.06 3.92 -3.76
N VAL A 72 6.29 4.62 -4.85
CA VAL A 72 7.27 5.71 -4.93
C VAL A 72 6.53 7.00 -5.24
N ALA A 73 6.71 8.01 -4.39
CA ALA A 73 6.15 9.33 -4.63
C ALA A 73 6.87 10.03 -5.78
N ASP A 74 6.15 10.92 -6.45
CA ASP A 74 6.72 11.80 -7.45
C ASP A 74 7.66 12.81 -6.78
N ASN A 75 8.65 13.28 -7.54
CA ASN A 75 9.70 14.16 -7.05
C ASN A 75 9.28 15.64 -7.07
#